data_AF-A0A3M2AZ16-F1
#
_entry.id   AF-A0A3M2AZ16-F1
#
_cell.length_a   1.000
_cell.length_b   1.000
_cell.length_c   1.000
_cell.angle_alpha   90.00
_cell.angle_beta   90.00
_cell.angle_gamma   90.00
#
_symmetry.space_group_name_H-M   'P 1'
#
loop_
_entity.id
_entity.type
_entity.pdbx_description
1 polymer ?
#
loop_
_entity_poly.entity_id
_entity_poly.type
_entity_poly.pdbx_seq_one_letter_code
_entity_poly.pdbx_strand_id
1 'polypeptide(L)'
;MARRGGNKTPSTGQVKFIEPDLSESRLLEEAQPLFKWEPVNNATKYVITLRAKSGNLALVDELSPEQTAYRPPTPLERGNDYTLTIEVVREGLSTLRGTLRFEVISADDLHDLRVARANMQKHPEASGVVFYRLQRYKEALTAFEVAQQRNPQDPEIQRIVERLRELIR
;
A
#
# COMPACT_ATOMS: atom_id res chain seq x y z
N MET A 1 40.45 -21.95 -0.51
CA MET A 1 39.49 -20.88 -0.85
C MET A 1 38.18 -21.53 -1.28
N ALA A 2 37.18 -21.60 -0.39
CA ALA A 2 35.92 -22.27 -0.66
C ALA A 2 34.79 -21.23 -0.76
N ARG A 3 34.19 -21.14 -1.94
CA ARG A 3 32.99 -20.34 -2.24
C ARG A 3 31.81 -20.96 -1.49
N ARG A 4 31.30 -20.30 -0.45
CA ARG A 4 30.00 -20.65 0.15
C ARG A 4 28.90 -19.98 -0.68
N GLY A 5 28.25 -20.79 -1.52
CA GLY A 5 26.98 -20.44 -2.14
C GLY A 5 25.95 -20.20 -1.04
N GLY A 6 25.45 -18.97 -0.96
CA GLY A 6 24.25 -18.67 -0.19
C GLY A 6 23.08 -19.35 -0.88
N ASN A 7 22.56 -20.42 -0.27
CA ASN A 7 21.27 -21.00 -0.59
C ASN A 7 20.22 -19.89 -0.56
N LYS A 8 19.80 -19.43 -1.74
CA LYS A 8 18.53 -18.72 -1.91
C LYS A 8 17.46 -19.79 -1.88
N THR A 9 16.92 -20.03 -0.71
CA THR A 9 15.72 -20.86 -0.52
C THR A 9 14.64 -20.35 -1.48
N PRO A 10 14.06 -21.19 -2.35
CA PRO A 10 13.01 -20.75 -3.25
C PRO A 10 11.82 -20.28 -2.42
N SER A 11 11.39 -19.03 -2.65
CA SER A 11 10.24 -18.44 -2.00
C SER A 11 8.99 -19.26 -2.29
N THR A 12 8.20 -19.47 -1.24
CA THR A 12 6.99 -20.27 -1.19
C THR A 12 5.92 -19.68 -2.12
N GLY A 13 5.76 -20.25 -3.31
CA GLY A 13 4.51 -20.32 -4.10
C GLY A 13 3.77 -19.03 -4.53
N GLN A 14 4.21 -17.83 -4.16
CA GLN A 14 3.50 -16.58 -4.47
C GLN A 14 4.48 -15.46 -4.80
N VAL A 15 4.04 -14.50 -5.62
CA VAL A 15 4.79 -13.26 -5.84
C VAL A 15 4.78 -12.46 -4.55
N LYS A 16 5.98 -12.15 -4.03
CA LYS A 16 6.15 -11.34 -2.83
C LYS A 16 6.36 -9.88 -3.23
N PHE A 17 5.38 -9.05 -2.92
CA PHE A 17 5.47 -7.60 -3.13
C PHE A 17 6.38 -6.95 -2.08
N ILE A 18 7.13 -5.95 -2.52
CA ILE A 18 8.06 -5.15 -1.71
C ILE A 18 7.51 -3.72 -1.56
N GLU A 19 7.06 -3.12 -2.67
CA GLU A 19 6.48 -1.77 -2.69
C GLU A 19 5.22 -1.76 -3.55
N PRO A 20 4.22 -0.91 -3.24
CA PRO A 20 4.10 -0.15 -1.99
C PRO A 20 3.79 -1.08 -0.80
N ASP A 21 4.14 -0.65 0.41
CA ASP A 21 3.72 -1.33 1.63
C ASP A 21 2.25 -1.00 1.91
N LEU A 22 1.38 -1.99 1.70
CA LEU A 22 -0.06 -1.89 1.92
C LEU A 22 -0.51 -2.59 3.20
N SER A 23 0.43 -2.93 4.10
CA SER A 23 0.11 -3.56 5.38
C SER A 23 -0.74 -2.66 6.27
N GLU A 24 -0.46 -1.35 6.25
CA GLU A 24 -1.11 -0.36 7.09
C GLU A 24 -2.37 0.23 6.47
N SER A 25 -2.35 0.45 5.16
CA SER A 25 -3.44 1.07 4.44
C SER A 25 -3.35 0.75 2.96
N ARG A 26 -4.52 0.47 2.36
CA ARG A 26 -4.65 0.23 0.93
C ARG A 26 -4.75 1.53 0.11
N LEU A 27 -4.78 2.68 0.78
CA LEU A 27 -4.95 3.99 0.15
C LEU A 27 -3.59 4.55 -0.28
N LEU A 28 -3.40 4.73 -1.58
CA LEU A 28 -2.20 5.30 -2.19
C LEU A 28 -2.38 6.78 -2.48
N GLU A 29 -1.37 7.58 -2.14
CA GLU A 29 -1.39 9.03 -2.38
C GLU A 29 -0.99 9.39 -3.81
N GLU A 30 -0.05 8.61 -4.34
CA GLU A 30 0.44 8.72 -5.70
C GLU A 30 -0.56 8.12 -6.68
N ALA A 31 -0.91 8.89 -7.72
CA ALA A 31 -1.71 8.40 -8.83
C ALA A 31 -0.90 7.48 -9.77
N GLN A 32 0.44 7.46 -9.68
CA GLN A 32 1.28 6.65 -10.54
C GLN A 32 2.30 5.85 -9.70
N PRO A 33 1.84 4.97 -8.79
CA PRO A 33 2.71 4.32 -7.82
C PRO A 33 3.73 3.38 -8.48
N LEU A 34 4.88 3.20 -7.82
CA LEU A 34 5.87 2.20 -8.17
C LEU A 34 5.57 0.89 -7.44
N PHE A 35 5.34 -0.18 -8.20
CA PHE A 35 5.20 -1.52 -7.68
C PHE A 35 6.52 -2.28 -7.80
N LYS A 36 6.97 -2.91 -6.73
CA LYS A 36 8.16 -3.78 -6.73
C LYS A 36 7.83 -5.13 -6.12
N TRP A 37 8.50 -6.16 -6.61
CA TRP A 37 8.39 -7.52 -6.07
C TRP A 37 9.76 -8.20 -6.02
N GLU A 38 9.86 -9.27 -5.25
CA GLU A 38 11.07 -10.10 -5.21
C GLU A 38 11.26 -10.83 -6.55
N PRO A 39 12.50 -10.89 -7.10
CA PRO A 39 12.79 -11.67 -8.28
C PRO A 39 12.39 -13.14 -8.11
N VAL A 40 11.74 -13.71 -9.12
CA VAL A 40 11.30 -15.11 -9.12
C VAL A 40 12.27 -15.96 -9.94
N ASN A 41 12.82 -17.00 -9.32
CA ASN A 41 13.71 -17.94 -10.01
C ASN A 41 12.97 -18.65 -11.15
N ASN A 42 13.68 -18.90 -12.26
CA ASN A 42 13.17 -19.50 -13.48
C ASN A 42 12.03 -18.70 -14.15
N ALA A 43 11.83 -17.43 -13.78
CA ALA A 43 10.93 -16.56 -14.52
C ALA A 43 11.45 -16.37 -15.95
N THR A 44 10.54 -16.52 -16.92
CA THR A 44 10.81 -16.22 -18.33
C THR A 44 10.18 -14.90 -18.75
N LYS A 45 9.09 -14.49 -18.08
CA LYS A 45 8.48 -13.17 -18.18
C LYS A 45 7.52 -12.91 -17.03
N TYR A 46 7.19 -11.63 -16.83
CA TYR A 46 6.07 -11.19 -16.01
C TYR A 46 4.96 -10.63 -16.91
N VAL A 47 3.71 -11.01 -16.62
CA VAL A 47 2.52 -10.40 -17.22
C VAL A 47 1.84 -9.60 -16.14
N ILE A 48 1.76 -8.29 -16.35
CA ILE A 48 1.16 -7.33 -15.44
C ILE A 48 -0.24 -7.03 -15.95
N THR A 49 -1.24 -7.14 -15.08
CA THR A 49 -2.61 -6.73 -15.36
C THR A 49 -3.09 -5.78 -14.29
N LEU A 50 -3.39 -4.53 -14.65
CA LEU A 50 -3.96 -3.54 -13.75
C LEU A 50 -5.39 -3.21 -14.18
N ARG A 51 -6.35 -3.44 -13.29
CA ARG A 51 -7.77 -3.20 -13.55
C ARG A 51 -8.38 -2.25 -12.55
N ALA A 52 -9.13 -1.26 -13.03
CA ALA A 52 -10.04 -0.48 -12.20
C ALA A 52 -11.29 -1.30 -11.88
N LYS A 53 -11.81 -1.20 -10.67
CA LYS A 53 -13.06 -1.86 -10.26
C LYS A 53 -14.28 -1.31 -11.01
N SER A 54 -14.23 -0.04 -11.43
CA SER A 54 -15.24 0.58 -12.29
C SER A 54 -15.33 -0.06 -13.68
N GLY A 55 -14.33 -0.85 -14.09
CA GLY A 55 -14.25 -1.49 -15.40
C GLY A 55 -13.66 -0.61 -16.51
N ASN A 56 -13.42 0.68 -16.24
CA ASN A 56 -12.97 1.65 -17.26
C ASN A 56 -11.49 1.49 -17.65
N LEU A 57 -10.66 0.91 -16.79
CA LEU A 57 -9.23 0.71 -17.05
C LEU A 57 -8.88 -0.77 -16.96
N ALA A 58 -8.26 -1.30 -18.03
CA ALA A 58 -7.57 -2.58 -18.04
C ALA A 58 -6.25 -2.41 -18.80
N LEU A 59 -5.15 -2.22 -18.06
CA LEU A 59 -3.80 -2.20 -18.62
C LEU A 59 -3.20 -3.60 -18.54
N VAL A 60 -2.56 -4.03 -19.61
CA VAL A 60 -1.83 -5.30 -19.67
C VAL A 60 -0.46 -5.02 -20.28
N ASP A 61 0.59 -5.35 -19.54
CA ASP A 61 1.98 -5.17 -19.96
C ASP A 61 2.77 -6.47 -19.77
N GLU A 62 3.73 -6.72 -20.64
CA GLU A 62 4.69 -7.82 -20.48
C GLU A 62 6.08 -7.26 -20.17
N LEU A 63 6.75 -7.84 -19.18
CA LEU A 63 8.09 -7.43 -18.74
C LEU A 63 9.08 -8.59 -18.84
N SER A 64 10.35 -8.25 -19.08
CA SER A 64 11.45 -9.22 -19.07
C SER A 64 11.65 -9.80 -17.66
N PRO A 65 12.25 -10.99 -17.52
CA PRO A 65 12.37 -11.64 -16.21
C PRO A 65 13.33 -10.93 -15.24
N GLU A 66 14.15 -10.00 -15.73
CA GLU A 66 15.02 -9.12 -14.92
C GLU A 66 14.27 -7.91 -14.34
N GLN A 67 13.12 -7.55 -14.91
CA GLN A 67 12.33 -6.41 -14.47
C GLN A 67 11.42 -6.81 -13.30
N THR A 68 11.77 -6.37 -12.10
CA THR A 68 10.99 -6.64 -10.87
C THR A 68 10.34 -5.39 -10.30
N ALA A 69 10.08 -4.42 -11.18
CA ALA A 69 9.42 -3.18 -10.86
C ALA A 69 8.52 -2.75 -12.02
N TYR A 70 7.38 -2.14 -11.69
CA TYR A 70 6.39 -1.65 -12.64
C TYR A 70 5.83 -0.31 -12.18
N ARG A 71 5.74 0.64 -13.11
CA ARG A 71 5.01 1.90 -12.91
C ARG A 71 3.98 2.00 -14.03
N PRO A 72 2.68 2.25 -13.73
CA PRO A 72 1.68 2.45 -14.77
C PRO A 72 2.11 3.56 -15.75
N PRO A 73 1.91 3.40 -17.07
CA PRO A 73 2.39 4.37 -18.06
C PRO A 73 1.71 5.74 -17.95
N THR A 74 0.45 5.76 -17.51
CA THR A 74 -0.33 6.98 -17.24
C THR A 74 -0.74 7.04 -15.77
N PRO A 75 -0.92 8.23 -15.19
CA PRO A 75 -1.52 8.37 -13.87
C PRO A 75 -2.89 7.68 -13.83
N LEU A 76 -3.11 6.93 -12.76
CA LEU A 76 -4.39 6.31 -12.43
C LEU A 76 -5.38 7.38 -11.98
N GLU A 77 -6.65 7.12 -12.24
CA GLU A 77 -7.73 7.99 -11.79
C GLU A 77 -7.84 7.98 -10.26
N ARG A 78 -7.94 9.17 -9.68
CA ARG A 78 -8.13 9.36 -8.24
C ARG A 78 -9.55 8.99 -7.81
N GLY A 79 -9.70 8.51 -6.59
CA GLY A 79 -10.98 8.09 -6.00
C GLY A 79 -11.46 6.71 -6.49
N ASN A 80 -10.57 5.91 -7.09
CA ASN A 80 -10.90 4.60 -7.65
C ASN A 80 -10.15 3.46 -6.98
N ASP A 81 -10.84 2.31 -6.92
CA ASP A 81 -10.30 1.01 -6.52
C ASP A 81 -9.61 0.32 -7.71
N TYR A 82 -8.45 -0.27 -7.45
CA TYR A 82 -7.65 -1.01 -8.42
C TYR A 82 -7.26 -2.40 -7.93
N THR A 83 -7.10 -3.31 -8.89
CA THR A 83 -6.48 -4.63 -8.68
C THR A 83 -5.30 -4.78 -9.64
N LEU A 84 -4.09 -4.91 -9.07
CA LEU A 84 -2.89 -5.30 -9.80
C LEU A 84 -2.71 -6.81 -9.68
N THR A 85 -2.58 -7.50 -10.80
CA THR A 85 -2.20 -8.91 -10.88
C THR A 85 -0.85 -9.02 -11.56
N ILE A 86 0.07 -9.81 -10.99
CA ILE A 86 1.34 -10.18 -11.60
C ILE A 86 1.33 -11.68 -11.81
N GLU A 87 1.36 -12.13 -13.05
CA GLU A 87 1.53 -13.53 -13.42
C GLU A 87 2.98 -13.76 -13.84
N VAL A 88 3.61 -14.76 -13.24
CA VAL A 88 5.01 -15.12 -13.50
C VAL A 88 5.06 -16.38 -14.29
N VAL A 89 5.38 -16.27 -15.57
CA VAL A 89 5.62 -17.44 -16.42
C VAL A 89 6.99 -17.98 -16.08
N ARG A 90 7.07 -19.30 -15.83
CA ARG A 90 8.31 -19.96 -15.41
C ARG A 90 8.64 -21.12 -16.32
N GLU A 91 9.92 -21.34 -16.58
CA GLU A 91 10.38 -22.45 -17.39
C GLU A 91 10.15 -23.78 -16.68
N GLY A 92 9.44 -24.71 -17.31
CA GLY A 92 9.17 -26.05 -16.79
C GLY A 92 8.34 -26.10 -15.50
N LEU A 93 7.77 -24.98 -15.06
CA LEU A 93 7.05 -24.85 -13.78
C LEU A 93 5.70 -24.18 -13.99
N SER A 94 4.78 -24.39 -13.04
CA SER A 94 3.47 -23.72 -13.04
C SER A 94 3.63 -22.20 -12.90
N THR A 95 2.70 -21.44 -13.47
CA THR A 95 2.68 -19.98 -13.34
C THR A 95 2.43 -19.59 -11.87
N LEU A 96 3.17 -18.60 -11.36
CA LEU A 96 2.85 -17.97 -10.06
C LEU A 96 1.98 -16.75 -10.26
N ARG A 97 1.16 -16.42 -9.26
CA ARG A 97 0.31 -15.25 -9.30
C ARG A 97 0.42 -14.43 -8.02
N GLY A 98 0.63 -13.13 -8.18
CA GLY A 98 0.51 -12.11 -7.15
C GLY A 98 -0.71 -11.25 -7.40
N THR A 99 -1.35 -10.77 -6.34
CA THR A 99 -2.42 -9.78 -6.47
C THR A 99 -2.35 -8.75 -5.36
N LEU A 100 -2.40 -7.48 -5.73
CA LEU A 100 -2.57 -6.34 -4.83
C LEU A 100 -3.88 -5.63 -5.12
N ARG A 101 -4.59 -5.24 -4.06
CA ARG A 101 -5.76 -4.37 -4.14
C ARG A 101 -5.48 -3.09 -3.39
N PHE A 102 -5.71 -1.97 -4.04
CA PHE A 102 -5.45 -0.64 -3.50
C PHE A 102 -6.43 0.37 -4.05
N GLU A 103 -6.54 1.50 -3.37
CA GLU A 103 -7.31 2.67 -3.80
C GLU A 103 -6.33 3.80 -4.09
N VAL A 104 -6.61 4.62 -5.10
CA VAL A 104 -5.90 5.89 -5.28
C VAL A 104 -6.73 6.98 -4.63
N ILE A 105 -6.15 7.71 -3.67
CA ILE A 105 -6.86 8.76 -2.93
C ILE A 105 -7.48 9.81 -3.86
N SER A 106 -8.71 10.24 -3.53
CA SER A 106 -9.41 11.32 -4.22
C SER A 106 -8.63 12.65 -4.11
N ALA A 107 -8.94 13.61 -4.98
CA ALA A 107 -8.28 14.93 -4.92
C ALA A 107 -8.65 15.68 -3.62
N ASP A 108 -9.91 15.58 -3.20
CA ASP A 108 -10.42 16.22 -2.00
C ASP A 108 -9.84 15.57 -0.74
N ASP A 109 -9.81 14.24 -0.67
CA ASP A 109 -9.20 13.53 0.46
C ASP A 109 -7.69 13.76 0.53
N LEU A 110 -7.00 13.91 -0.61
CA LEU A 110 -5.59 14.28 -0.63
C LEU A 110 -5.37 15.69 -0.09
N HIS A 111 -6.28 16.62 -0.41
CA HIS A 111 -6.24 17.96 0.15
C HIS A 111 -6.44 17.91 1.67
N ASP A 112 -7.48 17.22 2.14
CA ASP A 112 -7.78 17.06 3.57
C ASP A 112 -6.62 16.39 4.32
N LEU A 113 -6.02 15.35 3.74
CA LEU A 113 -4.86 14.67 4.31
C LEU A 113 -3.67 15.63 4.51
N ARG A 114 -3.40 16.48 3.52
CA ARG A 114 -2.34 17.50 3.59
C ARG A 114 -2.63 18.55 4.65
N VAL A 115 -3.88 19.03 4.71
CA VAL A 115 -4.31 20.00 5.74
C VAL A 115 -4.20 19.39 7.13
N ALA A 116 -4.64 18.15 7.33
CA ALA A 116 -4.54 17.44 8.59
C ALA A 116 -3.09 17.27 9.04
N ARG A 117 -2.17 16.86 8.15
CA ARG A 117 -0.72 16.77 8.45
C ARG A 117 -0.12 18.11 8.81
N ALA A 118 -0.42 19.17 8.05
CA ALA A 118 0.09 20.51 8.31
C ALA A 118 -0.41 21.11 9.63
N ASN A 119 -1.59 20.70 10.09
CA ASN A 119 -2.22 21.26 11.29
C ASN A 119 -2.24 20.32 12.50
N MET A 120 -1.67 19.11 12.40
CA MET A 120 -1.73 18.09 13.45
C MET A 120 -1.27 18.61 14.81
N GLN A 121 -0.23 19.44 14.86
CA GLN A 121 0.23 20.03 16.11
C GLN A 121 -0.71 21.12 16.65
N LYS A 122 -1.41 21.85 15.81
CA LYS A 122 -2.34 22.91 16.28
C LYS A 122 -3.69 22.33 16.65
N HIS A 123 -4.18 21.40 15.84
CA HIS A 123 -5.52 20.81 15.90
C HIS A 123 -5.45 19.27 15.87
N PRO A 124 -4.88 18.63 16.90
CA PRO A 124 -4.63 17.19 16.90
C PRO A 124 -5.91 16.35 16.79
N GLU A 125 -7.01 16.76 17.44
CA GLU A 125 -8.30 16.05 17.38
C GLU A 125 -8.87 16.05 15.96
N ALA A 126 -8.97 17.24 15.34
CA ALA A 126 -9.49 17.38 13.98
C ALA A 126 -8.63 16.62 12.95
N SER A 127 -7.30 16.71 13.07
CA SER A 127 -6.39 15.93 12.23
C SER A 127 -6.56 14.43 12.45
N GLY A 128 -6.73 13.98 13.70
CA GLY A 128 -6.96 12.58 14.04
C GLY A 128 -8.23 12.02 13.40
N VAL A 129 -9.32 12.80 13.38
CA VAL A 129 -10.58 12.42 12.69
C VAL A 129 -10.35 12.24 11.19
N VAL A 130 -9.63 13.16 10.54
CA VAL A 130 -9.31 13.06 9.11
C VAL A 130 -8.48 11.80 8.84
N PHE A 131 -7.41 11.57 9.61
CA PHE A 131 -6.58 10.38 9.45
C PHE A 131 -7.38 9.09 9.66
N TYR A 132 -8.26 9.05 10.66
CA TYR A 132 -9.13 7.91 10.92
C TYR A 132 -10.04 7.60 9.72
N ARG A 133 -10.72 8.64 9.19
CA ARG A 133 -11.60 8.51 8.01
C ARG A 133 -10.85 7.97 6.80
N LEU A 134 -9.60 8.40 6.61
CA LEU A 134 -8.73 7.97 5.51
C LEU A 134 -7.97 6.66 5.80
N GLN A 135 -8.36 5.94 6.86
CA GLN A 135 -7.75 4.67 7.28
C GLN A 135 -6.23 4.77 7.53
N ARG A 136 -5.74 5.96 7.88
CA ARG A 136 -4.36 6.23 8.31
C ARG A 136 -4.28 6.03 9.81
N TYR A 137 -4.57 4.83 10.30
CA TYR A 137 -4.77 4.58 11.73
C TYR A 137 -3.54 4.91 12.61
N LYS A 138 -2.32 4.68 12.11
CA LYS A 138 -1.10 5.10 12.81
C LYS A 138 -1.01 6.62 12.98
N GLU A 139 -1.25 7.39 11.91
CA GLU A 139 -1.27 8.85 11.99
C GLU A 139 -2.42 9.35 12.87
N ALA A 140 -3.60 8.70 12.80
CA ALA A 140 -4.73 8.98 13.68
C ALA A 140 -4.36 8.76 15.15
N LEU A 141 -3.72 7.63 15.47
CA LEU A 141 -3.28 7.31 16.83
C LEU A 141 -2.31 8.36 17.34
N THR A 142 -1.30 8.72 16.56
CA THR A 142 -0.35 9.79 16.93
C THR A 142 -1.05 11.11 17.20
N ALA A 143 -2.02 11.49 16.37
CA ALA A 143 -2.77 12.74 16.56
C ALA A 143 -3.61 12.70 17.84
N PHE A 144 -4.34 11.61 18.11
CA PHE A 144 -5.13 11.47 19.34
C PHE A 144 -4.28 11.32 20.60
N GLU A 145 -3.08 10.76 20.52
CA GLU A 145 -2.13 10.75 21.63
C GLU A 145 -1.66 12.17 21.99
N VAL A 146 -1.44 13.03 20.99
CA VAL A 146 -1.15 14.46 21.25
C VAL A 146 -2.36 15.19 21.85
N ALA A 147 -3.57 14.88 21.41
CA ALA A 147 -4.78 15.41 22.02
C ALA A 147 -4.93 14.96 23.49
N GLN A 148 -4.69 13.68 23.76
CA GLN A 148 -4.74 13.10 25.11
C GLN A 148 -3.74 13.78 26.06
N GLN A 149 -2.54 14.10 25.57
CA GLN A 149 -1.55 14.84 26.38
C GLN A 149 -2.05 16.23 26.80
N ARG A 150 -2.87 16.88 25.97
CA ARG A 150 -3.43 18.22 26.26
C ARG A 150 -4.64 18.15 27.16
N ASN A 151 -5.46 17.13 27.00
CA ASN A 151 -6.64 16.90 27.82
C ASN A 151 -6.68 15.44 28.34
N PRO A 152 -5.88 15.11 29.38
CA PRO A 152 -5.72 13.72 29.82
C PRO A 152 -6.99 13.10 30.41
N GLN A 153 -7.95 13.92 30.84
CA GLN A 153 -9.18 13.48 31.48
C GLN A 153 -10.35 13.34 30.51
N ASP A 154 -10.14 13.57 29.21
CA ASP A 154 -11.18 13.43 28.20
C ASP A 154 -11.50 11.94 27.96
N PRO A 155 -12.69 11.47 28.35
CA PRO A 155 -13.06 10.07 28.21
C PRO A 155 -13.31 9.66 26.75
N GLU A 156 -13.61 10.59 25.86
CA GLU A 156 -13.77 10.29 24.43
C GLU A 156 -12.40 10.03 23.79
N ILE A 157 -11.43 10.91 24.03
CA ILE A 157 -10.06 10.74 23.52
C ILE A 157 -9.44 9.44 24.04
N GLN A 158 -9.63 9.11 25.32
CA GLN A 158 -9.16 7.84 25.89
C GLN A 158 -9.70 6.62 25.14
N ARG A 159 -11.02 6.57 24.90
CA ARG A 159 -11.66 5.48 24.14
C ARG A 159 -11.14 5.39 22.71
N ILE A 160 -10.93 6.53 22.05
CA ILE A 160 -10.42 6.56 20.67
C ILE A 160 -9.00 6.00 20.60
N VAL A 161 -8.11 6.41 21.50
CA VAL A 161 -6.73 5.91 21.57
C VAL A 161 -6.68 4.40 21.82
N GLU A 162 -7.49 3.90 22.76
CA GLU A 162 -7.60 2.46 23.04
C GLU A 162 -8.04 1.69 21.80
N ARG A 163 -9.13 2.14 21.16
CA ARG A 163 -9.65 1.52 19.93
C ARG A 163 -8.62 1.51 18.80
N LEU A 164 -7.90 2.61 18.62
CA LEU A 164 -6.87 2.72 17.58
C LEU A 164 -5.69 1.78 17.83
N ARG A 165 -5.28 1.59 19.09
CA ARG A 165 -4.25 0.61 19.45
C ARG A 165 -4.69 -0.82 19.16
N GLU A 166 -5.97 -1.13 19.31
CA GLU A 166 -6.51 -2.44 18.92
C GLU A 166 -6.53 -2.66 17.40
N LEU A 167 -6.82 -1.61 16.63
CA LEU A 167 -6.88 -1.69 15.16
C LEU A 167 -5.50 -1.87 14.48
N ILE A 168 -4.42 -1.51 15.16
CA ILE A 168 -3.04 -1.54 14.64
C ILE A 168 -2.28 -2.82 15.05
N ARG A 169 -2.85 -3.64 15.93
CA ARG A 169 -2.25 -4.93 16.37
C ARG A 169 -2.33 -5.99 15.29
#